data_AF-A0A967HBA2-F1
#
_entry.id   AF-A0A967HBA2-F1
#
_cell.length_a   1.000
_cell.length_b   1.000
_cell.length_c   1.000
_cell.angle_alpha   90.00
_cell.angle_beta   90.00
_cell.angle_gamma   90.00
#
_symmetry.space_group_name_H-M   'P 1'
#
loop_
_entity.id
_entity.type
_entity.pdbx_description
1 polymer ?
#
loop_
_entity_poly.entity_id
_entity_poly.type
_entity_poly.pdbx_seq_one_letter_code
_entity_poly.pdbx_strand_id
1 'polypeptide(L)'
;RYGSDKPDLRYGLPLEDVGDRFGGRGFAAFDAAVADGGRIRGIRVPGGATLSRKDVDALTALAKAQGAGGLATLKRKGEALSGPLAKLEGMDVDAAGLADGDLWLVTAGTDARTAPALAQVR
;
A
#
# COMPACT_ATOMS: atom_id res chain seq x y z
N ARG A 1 8.89 -14.51 -11.23
CA ARG A 1 9.94 -13.97 -10.33
C ARG A 1 10.83 -13.03 -11.15
N TYR A 2 10.32 -11.85 -11.51
CA TYR A 2 11.05 -10.84 -12.29
C TYR A 2 10.50 -9.46 -11.95
N GLY A 3 11.38 -8.51 -11.67
CA GLY A 3 11.06 -7.08 -11.56
C GLY A 3 11.51 -6.36 -10.29
N SER A 4 12.80 -6.41 -9.94
CA SER A 4 13.61 -5.24 -9.54
C SER A 4 14.95 -5.71 -8.95
N ASP A 5 15.99 -5.76 -9.77
CA ASP A 5 17.36 -6.16 -9.39
C ASP A 5 18.15 -5.02 -8.71
N LYS A 6 17.46 -4.16 -7.96
CA LYS A 6 18.07 -3.15 -7.07
C LYS A 6 17.17 -2.99 -5.85
N PRO A 7 17.46 -3.65 -4.72
CA PRO A 7 16.90 -3.19 -3.45
C PRO A 7 17.52 -1.82 -3.21
N ASP A 8 16.82 -0.76 -3.60
CA ASP A 8 17.21 0.60 -3.31
C ASP A 8 17.01 0.81 -1.80
N LEU A 9 18.01 0.42 -1.03
CA LEU A 9 18.10 0.44 0.44
C LEU A 9 18.16 1.87 1.03
N ARG A 10 17.88 2.90 0.22
CA ARG A 10 18.08 4.30 0.60
C ARG A 10 17.02 4.82 1.58
N TYR A 11 15.91 4.11 1.72
CA TYR A 11 14.88 4.40 2.71
C TYR A 11 14.39 3.05 3.22
N GLY A 12 14.40 2.82 4.53
CA GLY A 12 14.09 1.53 5.18
C GLY A 12 12.64 1.03 5.03
N LEU A 13 11.98 1.36 3.93
CA LEU A 13 10.60 1.05 3.57
C LEU A 13 10.61 0.18 2.30
N PRO A 14 10.81 -1.15 2.44
CA PRO A 14 10.86 -2.03 1.28
C PRO A 14 9.52 -2.03 0.54
N LEU A 15 9.59 -2.09 -0.79
CA LEU A 15 8.41 -2.29 -1.63
C LEU A 15 8.07 -3.78 -1.61
N GLU A 16 6.86 -4.08 -1.16
CA GLU A 16 6.37 -5.45 -0.99
C GLU A 16 5.22 -5.75 -1.97
N ASP A 17 5.24 -6.95 -2.54
CA ASP A 17 4.04 -7.52 -3.17
C ASP A 17 3.13 -8.02 -2.06
N VAL A 18 1.93 -7.43 -1.99
CA VAL A 18 0.97 -7.65 -0.91
C VAL A 18 -0.36 -8.17 -1.46
N GLY A 19 -0.33 -8.74 -2.67
CA GLY A 19 -1.48 -9.37 -3.34
C GLY A 19 -2.21 -10.36 -2.45
N ASP A 20 -1.49 -11.28 -1.83
CA ASP A 20 -2.07 -12.32 -0.96
C ASP A 20 -2.70 -11.75 0.32
N ARG A 21 -2.25 -10.56 0.74
CA ARG A 21 -2.71 -9.89 1.97
C ARG A 21 -3.97 -9.07 1.72
N PHE A 22 -4.07 -8.37 0.59
CA PHE A 22 -5.15 -7.42 0.33
C PHE A 22 -6.05 -7.74 -0.88
N GLY A 23 -5.67 -8.67 -1.76
CA GLY A 23 -6.43 -9.05 -2.94
C GLY A 23 -7.57 -10.02 -2.65
N GLY A 24 -8.65 -9.97 -3.46
CA GLY A 24 -9.78 -10.89 -3.34
C GLY A 24 -10.66 -10.64 -2.12
N ARG A 25 -10.57 -9.46 -1.51
CA ARG A 25 -11.30 -9.07 -0.28
C ARG A 25 -12.40 -8.03 -0.53
N GLY A 26 -12.89 -7.93 -1.77
CA GLY A 26 -13.97 -7.02 -2.15
C GLY A 26 -13.54 -5.56 -2.35
N PHE A 27 -12.23 -5.30 -2.48
CA PHE A 27 -11.76 -3.97 -2.84
C PHE A 27 -11.72 -3.82 -4.37
N ALA A 28 -12.80 -3.29 -4.94
CA ALA A 28 -13.01 -3.24 -6.39
C ALA A 28 -11.81 -2.69 -7.19
N ALA A 29 -11.09 -1.69 -6.66
CA ALA A 29 -9.92 -1.13 -7.33
C ALA A 29 -8.72 -2.09 -7.39
N PHE A 30 -8.56 -2.95 -6.39
CA PHE A 30 -7.53 -3.99 -6.38
C PHE A 30 -7.94 -5.18 -7.24
N ASP A 31 -9.18 -5.62 -7.11
CA ASP A 31 -9.70 -6.74 -7.88
C ASP A 31 -9.68 -6.45 -9.39
N ALA A 32 -10.06 -5.22 -9.79
CA ALA A 32 -9.94 -4.78 -11.18
C ALA A 32 -8.48 -4.73 -11.66
N ALA A 33 -7.57 -4.17 -10.86
CA ALA A 33 -6.16 -4.10 -11.22
C ALA A 33 -5.52 -5.49 -11.38
N VAL A 34 -5.89 -6.46 -10.54
CA VAL A 34 -5.43 -7.86 -10.65
C VAL A 34 -6.04 -8.55 -11.87
N ALA A 35 -7.34 -8.34 -12.14
CA ALA A 35 -8.01 -8.87 -13.33
C ALA A 35 -7.36 -8.39 -14.63
N ASP A 36 -6.86 -7.15 -14.65
CA ASP A 36 -6.11 -6.57 -15.78
C ASP A 36 -4.64 -7.04 -15.87
N GLY A 37 -4.25 -8.05 -15.09
CA GLY A 37 -2.88 -8.59 -15.07
C GLY A 37 -1.88 -7.76 -14.25
N GLY A 38 -2.36 -6.83 -13.43
CA GLY A 38 -1.56 -6.06 -12.50
C GLY A 38 -1.26 -6.79 -11.18
N ARG A 39 -0.60 -6.08 -10.27
CA ARG A 39 -0.26 -6.54 -8.92
C ARG A 39 -0.67 -5.53 -7.87
N ILE A 40 -0.85 -5.98 -6.63
CA ILE A 40 -1.09 -5.12 -5.48
C ILE A 40 0.23 -5.00 -4.72
N ARG A 41 0.76 -3.78 -4.65
CA ARG A 41 2.06 -3.51 -4.03
C ARG A 41 1.91 -2.42 -2.99
N GLY A 42 2.75 -2.46 -1.97
CA GLY A 42 2.72 -1.45 -0.92
C GLY A 42 4.05 -1.26 -0.23
N ILE A 43 4.09 -0.24 0.61
CA ILE A 43 5.16 0.01 1.57
C ILE A 43 4.56 0.12 2.97
N ARG A 44 5.26 -0.49 3.93
CA ARG A 44 4.97 -0.30 5.35
C ARG A 44 5.79 0.87 5.86
N VAL A 45 5.14 1.82 6.51
CA VAL A 45 5.71 3.04 7.10
C VAL A 45 5.66 2.92 8.63
N PRO A 46 6.78 2.56 9.28
CA PRO A 46 6.85 2.50 10.74
C PRO A 46 6.51 3.85 11.37
N GLY A 47 5.63 3.87 12.37
CA GLY A 47 5.18 5.12 13.01
C GLY A 47 4.28 6.02 12.13
N GLY A 48 3.92 5.57 10.92
CA GLY A 48 3.12 6.33 9.96
C GLY A 48 1.64 6.49 10.33
N ALA A 49 1.14 5.82 11.38
CA ALA A 49 -0.22 6.04 11.88
C ALA A 49 -0.43 7.47 12.43
N THR A 50 0.65 8.20 12.67
CA THR A 50 0.65 9.62 13.08
C THR A 50 0.25 10.57 11.95
N LEU A 51 0.38 10.15 10.68
CA LEU A 51 0.06 10.99 9.53
C LEU A 51 -1.39 11.47 9.59
N SER A 52 -1.61 12.75 9.31
CA SER A 52 -2.95 13.33 9.24
C SER A 52 -3.69 12.87 7.98
N ARG A 53 -4.98 13.21 7.87
CA ARG A 53 -5.73 12.97 6.62
C ARG A 53 -5.13 13.77 5.47
N LYS A 54 -4.72 15.01 5.72
CA LYS A 54 -4.09 15.90 4.74
C LYS A 54 -2.77 15.32 4.20
N ASP A 55 -1.95 14.74 5.07
CA ASP A 55 -0.68 14.12 4.65
C ASP A 55 -0.95 12.90 3.76
N VAL A 56 -1.91 12.06 4.13
CA VAL A 56 -2.33 10.91 3.31
C VAL A 56 -2.88 11.36 1.96
N ASP A 57 -3.69 12.42 1.92
CA ASP A 57 -4.23 12.94 0.66
C ASP A 57 -3.12 13.53 -0.22
N ALA A 58 -2.10 14.16 0.36
CA ALA A 58 -0.91 14.63 -0.35
C ALA A 58 -0.09 13.47 -0.94
N LEU A 59 0.18 12.41 -0.16
CA LEU A 59 0.84 11.20 -0.65
C LEU A 59 0.02 10.52 -1.75
N THR A 60 -1.30 10.49 -1.62
CA THR A 60 -2.20 9.98 -2.65
C THR A 60 -2.09 10.78 -3.94
N ALA A 61 -2.00 12.11 -3.85
CA ALA A 61 -1.81 12.97 -5.02
C ALA A 61 -0.46 12.72 -5.71
N LEU A 62 0.62 12.54 -4.94
CA LEU A 62 1.94 12.18 -5.48
C LEU A 62 1.91 10.83 -6.21
N ALA A 63 1.28 9.81 -5.62
CA ALA A 63 1.11 8.51 -6.27
C ALA A 63 0.30 8.61 -7.56
N LYS A 64 -0.79 9.38 -7.57
CA LYS A 64 -1.62 9.62 -8.76
C LYS A 64 -0.86 10.37 -9.85
N ALA A 65 0.00 11.31 -9.50
CA ALA A 65 0.84 12.03 -10.46
C ALA A 65 1.80 11.10 -11.20
N GLN A 66 2.12 9.93 -10.63
CA GLN A 66 2.92 8.87 -11.25
C GLN A 66 2.06 7.82 -12.00
N GLY A 67 0.77 8.06 -12.17
CA GLY A 67 -0.13 7.19 -12.91
C GLY A 67 -0.75 6.03 -12.10
N ALA A 68 -0.61 6.02 -10.78
CA ALA A 68 -1.39 5.12 -9.94
C ALA A 68 -2.88 5.52 -9.93
N GLY A 69 -3.79 4.54 -9.90
CA GLY A 69 -5.23 4.81 -9.76
C GLY A 69 -5.60 5.43 -8.41
N GLY A 70 -4.73 5.27 -7.41
CA GLY A 70 -4.87 5.83 -6.07
C GLY A 70 -3.91 5.18 -5.08
N LEU A 71 -4.01 5.60 -3.83
CA LEU A 71 -3.27 5.05 -2.71
C LEU A 71 -4.29 4.70 -1.61
N ALA A 72 -4.38 3.42 -1.28
CA ALA A 72 -5.19 2.92 -0.20
C ALA A 72 -4.32 2.78 1.06
N THR A 73 -4.89 3.09 2.23
CA THR A 73 -4.14 3.13 3.48
C THR A 73 -4.74 2.21 4.54
N LEU A 74 -3.87 1.66 5.38
CA LEU A 74 -4.26 0.96 6.60
C LEU A 74 -3.37 1.43 7.75
N LYS A 75 -3.95 2.12 8.74
CA LYS A 75 -3.25 2.56 9.95
C LYS A 75 -3.65 1.68 11.12
N ARG A 76 -2.69 1.31 11.97
CA ARG A 76 -2.93 0.65 13.25
C ARG A 76 -2.63 1.59 14.40
N LYS A 77 -3.56 1.71 15.35
CA LYS A 77 -3.43 2.42 16.62
C LYS A 77 -4.01 1.56 17.73
N GLY A 78 -3.15 0.83 18.44
CA GLY A 78 -3.52 -0.28 19.32
C GLY A 78 -4.29 -1.33 18.55
N GLU A 79 -5.51 -1.60 19.02
CA GLU A 79 -6.46 -2.52 18.38
C GLU A 79 -7.30 -1.85 17.27
N ALA A 80 -7.24 -0.53 17.14
CA ALA A 80 -8.02 0.20 16.15
C ALA A 80 -7.32 0.25 14.79
N LEU A 81 -8.04 -0.18 13.74
CA LEU A 81 -7.65 -0.02 12.35
C LEU A 81 -8.40 1.14 11.70
N SER A 82 -7.72 1.92 10.87
CA SER A 82 -8.36 3.01 10.12
C SER A 82 -7.84 3.16 8.70
N GLY A 83 -8.68 3.72 7.83
CA GLY A 83 -8.41 3.91 6.40
C GLY A 83 -9.28 3.02 5.50
N PRO A 84 -9.15 3.16 4.17
CA PRO A 84 -9.96 2.39 3.22
C PRO A 84 -9.80 0.87 3.35
N LEU A 85 -8.58 0.41 3.66
CA LEU A 85 -8.27 -1.02 3.78
C LEU A 85 -8.75 -1.63 5.10
N ALA A 86 -9.06 -0.81 6.12
CA ALA A 86 -9.60 -1.30 7.39
C ALA A 86 -11.01 -1.89 7.24
N LYS A 87 -11.67 -1.65 6.10
CA LYS A 87 -13.00 -2.18 5.79
C LYS A 87 -12.96 -3.56 5.12
N LEU A 88 -11.77 -4.09 4.83
CA LEU A 88 -11.62 -5.39 4.21
C LEU A 88 -11.81 -6.49 5.24
N GLU A 89 -12.68 -7.45 4.92
CA GLU A 89 -12.98 -8.56 5.80
C GLU A 89 -11.89 -9.65 5.73
N GLY A 90 -11.72 -10.37 6.85
CA GLY A 90 -10.80 -11.51 6.96
C GLY A 90 -9.31 -11.15 6.82
N MET A 91 -8.96 -9.87 6.89
CA MET A 91 -7.55 -9.45 6.86
C MET A 91 -6.86 -9.84 8.18
N ASP A 92 -5.75 -10.55 8.05
CA ASP A 92 -4.83 -10.77 9.16
C ASP A 92 -3.78 -9.65 9.16
N VAL A 93 -3.99 -8.66 10.02
CA VAL A 93 -3.11 -7.49 10.17
C VAL A 93 -1.75 -7.83 10.77
N ASP A 94 -1.69 -8.86 11.61
CA ASP A 94 -0.45 -9.32 12.23
C ASP A 94 0.39 -10.08 11.20
N ALA A 95 -0.24 -10.94 10.38
CA ALA A 95 0.42 -11.58 9.23
C ALA A 95 0.81 -10.58 8.12
N ALA A 96 0.08 -9.45 8.02
CA ALA A 96 0.48 -8.33 7.17
C ALA A 96 1.65 -7.51 7.75
N GLY A 97 2.16 -7.86 8.93
CA GLY A 97 3.32 -7.24 9.56
C GLY A 97 3.10 -5.80 10.00
N LEU A 98 1.84 -5.38 10.19
CA LEU A 98 1.52 -4.01 10.60
C LEU A 98 1.58 -3.88 12.12
N ALA A 99 2.67 -3.33 12.67
CA ALA A 99 2.80 -3.14 14.11
C ALA A 99 1.94 -1.97 14.61
N ASP A 100 1.79 -1.84 15.92
CA ASP A 100 1.12 -0.66 16.49
C ASP A 100 1.86 0.62 16.11
N GLY A 101 1.11 1.63 15.67
CA GLY A 101 1.63 2.90 15.19
C GLY A 101 2.03 2.90 13.70
N ASP A 102 1.96 1.76 13.01
CA ASP A 102 2.36 1.67 11.61
C ASP A 102 1.26 2.07 10.64
N LEU A 103 1.67 2.33 9.40
CA LEU A 103 0.81 2.58 8.26
C LEU A 103 1.24 1.73 7.06
N TRP A 104 0.29 1.08 6.40
CA TRP A 104 0.46 0.59 5.03
C TRP A 104 0.00 1.64 4.02
N LEU A 105 0.82 1.89 3.01
CA LEU A 105 0.46 2.60 1.79
C LEU A 105 0.46 1.60 0.64
N VAL A 106 -0.70 1.37 0.04
CA VAL A 106 -0.90 0.28 -0.94
C VAL A 106 -1.52 0.84 -2.21
N THR A 107 -1.04 0.38 -3.35
CA THR A 107 -1.61 0.69 -4.66
C THR A 107 -1.66 -0.56 -5.53
N ALA A 108 -2.45 -0.53 -6.59
CA ALA A 108 -2.58 -1.65 -7.50
C ALA A 108 -2.48 -1.21 -8.96
N GLY A 109 -1.91 -2.07 -9.79
CA GLY A 109 -1.73 -1.86 -11.21
C GLY A 109 -0.48 -2.57 -11.74
N THR A 110 -0.04 -2.22 -12.93
CA THR A 110 1.19 -2.76 -13.51
C THR A 110 2.43 -2.29 -12.76
N ASP A 111 3.54 -3.01 -12.87
CA ASP A 111 4.82 -2.63 -12.27
C ASP A 111 5.26 -1.22 -12.67
N ALA A 112 5.04 -0.85 -13.93
CA ALA A 112 5.37 0.47 -14.47
C ALA A 112 4.59 1.62 -13.81
N ARG A 113 3.46 1.33 -13.15
CA ARG A 113 2.65 2.33 -12.43
C ARG A 113 2.88 2.26 -10.92
N THR A 114 2.96 1.05 -10.36
CA THR A 114 3.06 0.84 -8.91
C THR A 114 4.45 1.20 -8.37
N ALA A 115 5.52 0.85 -9.07
CA ALA A 115 6.89 1.14 -8.63
C ALA A 115 7.21 2.65 -8.53
N PRO A 116 6.97 3.48 -9.57
CA PRO A 116 7.25 4.92 -9.46
C PRO A 116 6.32 5.61 -8.46
N ALA A 117 5.06 5.20 -8.35
CA ALA A 117 4.13 5.76 -7.37
C ALA A 117 4.60 5.51 -5.93
N LEU A 118 4.97 4.28 -5.61
CA LEU A 118 5.48 3.91 -4.28
C LEU A 118 6.86 4.55 -4.00
N ALA A 119 7.68 4.76 -5.03
CA ALA A 119 8.96 5.45 -4.90
C ALA A 119 8.84 6.95 -4.57
N GLN A 120 7.69 7.60 -4.82
CA GLN A 120 7.44 9.01 -4.48
C GLN A 120 6.82 9.21 -3.10
N VAL A 121 6.25 8.16 -2.51
CA VAL A 121 5.58 8.22 -1.20
C VAL A 121 6.37 7.51 -0.10
N ARG A 122 7.57 7.01 -0.43
CA ARG A 122 8.56 6.46 0.51
C ARG A 122 9.41 7.55 1.13
#